data_AF-A0A521VN73-F1
#
_entry.id   AF-A0A521VN73-F1
#
_cell.length_a   1.000
_cell.length_b   1.000
_cell.length_c   1.000
_cell.angle_alpha   90.00
_cell.angle_beta   90.00
_cell.angle_gamma   90.00
#
_symmetry.space_group_name_H-M   'P 1'
#
loop_
_entity.id
_entity.type
_entity.pdbx_description
1 polymer ?
#
loop_
_entity_poly.entity_id
_entity_poly.type
_entity_poly.pdbx_seq_one_letter_code
_entity_poly.pdbx_strand_id
1 'polypeptide(L)'
;MDRLSEGDPAQLRAPGWRRFALALPDAITCGLFVLTWFEPFRFGPAAVKTGLIVMLLEFLVVHSSGFFAVLVYDPEASRAKRTLSVLGLSLFYLLFVLAWAASFSEWWPLGAFAWLIGSRLGSIWIDPLPLENERTRQIVFWAVSVVLYLAGVFATVDTPLPHFGIPPGLVPSLGLSGGGVWIEEPHRVIAFGALYFGGLAAVKLFVPAFTARRPT
;
A
#
# COMPACT_ATOMS: atom_id res chain seq x y z
N MET A 1 17.53 -15.12 43.74
CA MET A 1 17.09 -16.07 42.69
C MET A 1 15.62 -15.81 42.45
N ASP A 2 15.30 -14.70 41.76
CA ASP A 2 13.94 -14.43 41.32
C ASP A 2 13.78 -14.96 39.91
N ARG A 3 12.82 -15.88 39.74
CA ARG A 3 12.43 -16.39 38.43
C ARG A 3 11.84 -15.22 37.65
N LEU A 4 12.60 -14.72 36.68
CA LEU A 4 12.04 -14.04 35.52
C LEU A 4 10.97 -14.97 34.97
N SER A 5 9.71 -14.61 35.19
CA SER A 5 8.56 -15.21 34.55
C SER A 5 8.77 -15.00 33.05
N GLU A 6 9.32 -16.01 32.37
CA GLU A 6 9.32 -16.13 30.92
C GLU A 6 7.86 -15.98 30.48
N GLY A 7 7.51 -14.78 29.99
CA GLY A 7 6.20 -14.54 29.41
C GLY A 7 5.99 -15.55 28.29
N ASP A 8 4.94 -16.34 28.40
CA ASP A 8 4.59 -17.38 27.44
C ASP A 8 4.63 -16.78 26.01
N PRO A 9 5.46 -17.31 25.09
CA PRO A 9 5.56 -16.78 23.73
C PRO A 9 4.23 -16.84 22.96
N ALA A 10 3.24 -17.60 23.45
CA ALA A 10 1.87 -17.60 22.95
C ALA A 10 1.09 -16.31 23.27
N GLN A 11 1.44 -15.57 24.33
CA GLN A 11 0.76 -14.32 24.74
C GLN A 11 1.14 -13.09 23.89
N LEU A 12 2.13 -13.21 23.01
CA LEU A 12 2.71 -12.11 22.24
C LEU A 12 2.14 -11.94 20.82
N ARG A 13 1.14 -12.74 20.41
CA ARG A 13 0.59 -12.73 19.05
C ARG A 13 -0.81 -12.12 19.04
N ALA A 14 -1.04 -11.09 18.21
CA ALA A 14 -2.39 -10.60 17.97
C ALA A 14 -3.30 -11.74 17.45
N PRO A 15 -4.59 -11.76 17.84
CA PRO A 15 -5.55 -12.75 17.34
C PRO A 15 -5.55 -12.82 15.82
N GLY A 16 -5.69 -14.02 15.24
CA GLY A 16 -5.62 -14.25 13.79
C GLY A 16 -6.59 -13.39 12.97
N TRP A 17 -7.77 -13.08 13.52
CA TRP A 17 -8.76 -12.22 12.87
C TRP A 17 -8.27 -10.77 12.67
N ARG A 18 -7.42 -10.23 13.57
CA ARG A 18 -6.86 -8.88 13.43
C ARG A 18 -5.88 -8.81 12.28
N ARG A 19 -5.00 -9.82 12.18
CA ARG A 19 -4.06 -9.96 11.07
C ARG A 19 -4.79 -10.04 9.73
N PHE A 20 -5.83 -10.87 9.70
CA PHE A 20 -6.70 -10.98 8.53
C PHE A 20 -7.36 -9.64 8.18
N ALA A 21 -7.98 -8.95 9.15
CA ALA A 21 -8.62 -7.65 8.93
C ALA A 21 -7.63 -6.59 8.42
N LEU A 22 -6.39 -6.58 8.91
CA LEU A 22 -5.35 -5.66 8.45
C LEU A 22 -4.86 -5.95 7.03
N ALA A 23 -4.74 -7.23 6.69
CA ALA A 23 -4.30 -7.68 5.37
C ALA A 23 -5.39 -7.60 4.30
N LEU A 24 -6.66 -7.61 4.72
CA LEU A 24 -7.81 -7.70 3.82
C LEU A 24 -7.82 -6.61 2.74
N PRO A 25 -7.57 -5.32 3.03
CA PRO A 25 -7.60 -4.32 1.97
C PRO A 25 -6.54 -4.55 0.89
N ASP A 26 -5.31 -4.91 1.28
CA ASP A 26 -4.23 -5.19 0.33
C ASP A 26 -4.51 -6.50 -0.43
N ALA A 27 -5.08 -7.51 0.22
CA ALA A 27 -5.47 -8.76 -0.41
C ALA A 27 -6.58 -8.56 -1.46
N ILE A 28 -7.57 -7.69 -1.17
CA ILE A 28 -8.61 -7.30 -2.13
C ILE A 28 -7.96 -6.59 -3.32
N THR A 29 -7.10 -5.60 -3.07
CA THR A 29 -6.43 -4.87 -4.16
C THR A 29 -5.58 -5.81 -5.02
N CYS A 30 -4.82 -6.73 -4.41
CA CYS A 30 -4.10 -7.79 -5.11
C CYS A 30 -5.03 -8.63 -6.00
N GLY A 31 -6.16 -9.09 -5.45
CA GLY A 31 -7.17 -9.84 -6.21
C GLY A 31 -7.70 -9.07 -7.43
N LEU A 32 -7.92 -7.76 -7.29
CA LEU A 32 -8.33 -6.91 -8.42
C LEU A 32 -7.24 -6.87 -9.50
N PHE A 33 -5.97 -6.70 -9.14
CA PHE A 33 -4.86 -6.73 -10.10
C PHE A 33 -4.72 -8.08 -10.79
N VAL A 34 -4.81 -9.18 -10.04
CA VAL A 34 -4.77 -10.55 -10.61
C VAL A 34 -5.91 -10.75 -11.60
N LEU A 35 -7.15 -10.40 -11.23
CA LEU A 35 -8.29 -10.53 -12.11
C LEU A 35 -8.16 -9.66 -13.35
N THR A 36 -7.66 -8.42 -13.23
CA THR A 36 -7.37 -7.57 -14.39
C THR A 36 -6.26 -8.13 -15.28
N TRP A 37 -5.28 -8.84 -14.71
CA TRP A 37 -4.19 -9.44 -15.49
C TRP A 37 -4.70 -10.58 -16.38
N PHE A 38 -5.59 -11.43 -15.86
CA PHE A 38 -6.18 -12.54 -16.62
C PHE A 38 -7.34 -12.10 -17.51
N GLU A 39 -8.18 -11.20 -17.01
CA GLU A 39 -9.43 -10.74 -17.65
C GLU A 39 -9.52 -9.21 -17.61
N PRO A 40 -8.82 -8.47 -18.49
CA PRO A 40 -8.72 -7.01 -18.41
C PRO A 40 -10.04 -6.27 -18.64
N PHE A 41 -11.07 -6.97 -19.12
CA PHE A 41 -12.40 -6.41 -19.33
C PHE A 41 -13.41 -6.79 -18.25
N ARG A 42 -13.00 -7.57 -17.23
CA ARG A 42 -13.91 -8.08 -16.20
C ARG A 42 -14.66 -6.97 -15.44
N PHE A 43 -14.00 -5.83 -15.27
CA PHE A 43 -14.50 -4.62 -14.62
C PHE A 43 -14.73 -3.46 -15.61
N GLY A 44 -14.85 -3.79 -16.91
CA GLY A 44 -15.00 -2.81 -17.99
C GLY A 44 -13.68 -2.41 -18.67
N PRO A 45 -13.75 -1.60 -19.75
CA PRO A 45 -12.61 -1.28 -20.61
C PRO A 45 -11.52 -0.46 -19.92
N ALA A 46 -11.83 0.20 -18.80
CA ALA A 46 -10.91 1.06 -18.07
C ALA A 46 -10.11 0.33 -16.98
N ALA A 47 -10.27 -1.00 -16.79
CA ALA A 47 -9.66 -1.69 -15.65
C ALA A 47 -8.12 -1.62 -15.64
N VAL A 48 -7.48 -1.73 -16.81
CA VAL A 48 -6.02 -1.60 -16.93
C VAL A 48 -5.55 -0.19 -16.60
N LYS A 49 -6.23 0.84 -17.14
CA LYS A 49 -5.98 2.26 -16.82
C LYS A 49 -6.16 2.51 -15.31
N THR A 50 -7.18 1.91 -14.71
CA THR A 50 -7.47 2.01 -13.27
C THR A 50 -6.34 1.42 -12.45
N GLY A 51 -5.86 0.22 -12.79
CA GLY A 51 -4.73 -0.42 -12.11
C GLY A 51 -3.44 0.42 -12.20
N LEU A 52 -3.16 1.01 -13.36
CA LEU A 52 -2.04 1.93 -13.53
C LEU A 52 -2.17 3.15 -12.60
N ILE A 53 -3.32 3.82 -12.58
CA ILE A 53 -3.56 4.99 -11.71
C ILE A 53 -3.45 4.59 -10.23
N VAL A 54 -3.94 3.42 -9.83
CA VAL A 54 -3.78 2.90 -8.47
C VAL A 54 -2.30 2.75 -8.10
N MET A 55 -1.44 2.28 -9.01
CA MET A 55 0.01 2.18 -8.74
C MET A 55 0.71 3.53 -8.65
N LEU A 56 0.24 4.54 -9.39
CA LEU A 56 0.70 5.93 -9.24
C LEU A 56 0.29 6.53 -7.89
N LEU A 57 -0.96 6.29 -7.47
CA LEU A 57 -1.42 6.68 -6.14
C LEU A 57 -0.63 5.95 -5.05
N GLU A 58 -0.33 4.67 -5.26
CA GLU A 58 0.44 3.89 -4.30
C GLU A 58 1.88 4.41 -4.14
N PHE A 59 2.51 4.88 -5.23
CA PHE A 59 3.78 5.61 -5.13
C PHE A 59 3.66 6.78 -4.15
N LEU A 60 2.60 7.56 -4.26
CA LEU A 60 2.33 8.69 -3.36
C LEU A 60 2.11 8.25 -1.91
N VAL A 61 1.40 7.14 -1.71
CA VAL A 61 1.12 6.55 -0.38
C VAL A 61 2.40 6.04 0.28
N VAL A 62 3.27 5.35 -0.46
CA VAL A 62 4.57 4.89 0.05
C VAL A 62 5.44 6.07 0.50
N HIS A 63 5.43 7.17 -0.25
CA HIS A 63 6.19 8.37 0.13
C HIS A 63 5.58 9.06 1.36
N SER A 64 4.27 9.28 1.34
CA SER A 64 3.57 9.98 2.43
C SER A 64 3.64 9.24 3.76
N SER A 65 3.52 7.91 3.74
CA SER A 65 3.57 7.07 4.95
C SER A 65 4.89 7.20 5.70
N GLY A 66 6.02 7.40 5.01
CA GLY A 66 7.31 7.68 5.66
C GLY A 66 7.28 8.98 6.48
N PHE A 67 6.73 10.06 5.90
CA PHE A 67 6.59 11.34 6.62
C PHE A 67 5.61 11.23 7.78
N PHE A 68 4.50 10.50 7.63
CA PHE A 68 3.57 10.23 8.73
C PHE A 68 4.28 9.49 9.88
N ALA A 69 5.04 8.44 9.57
CA ALA A 69 5.80 7.66 10.56
C ALA A 69 6.81 8.53 11.36
N VAL A 70 7.48 9.47 10.70
CA VAL A 70 8.53 10.28 11.33
C VAL A 70 7.98 11.50 12.06
N LEU A 71 7.05 12.25 11.44
CA LEU A 71 6.60 13.55 11.90
C LEU A 71 5.36 13.48 12.79
N VAL A 72 4.43 12.56 12.52
CA VAL A 72 3.16 12.48 13.23
C VAL A 72 3.27 11.64 14.49
N TYR A 73 4.04 10.54 14.43
CA TYR A 73 4.28 9.67 15.58
C TYR A 73 5.51 10.04 16.41
N ASP A 74 6.02 11.27 16.24
CA ASP A 74 7.05 11.83 17.12
C ASP A 74 6.50 11.98 18.55
N PRO A 75 7.08 11.28 19.56
CA PRO A 75 6.63 11.36 20.95
C PRO A 75 6.83 12.75 21.56
N GLU A 76 7.82 13.51 21.08
CA GLU A 76 8.18 14.82 21.62
C GLU A 76 7.39 15.97 20.96
N ALA A 77 6.66 15.69 19.88
CA ALA A 77 5.88 16.71 19.18
C ALA A 77 4.69 17.19 20.02
N SER A 78 4.57 18.51 20.17
CA SER A 78 3.39 19.14 20.74
C SER A 78 2.14 18.82 19.90
N ARG A 79 0.96 18.83 20.53
CA ARG A 79 -0.32 18.58 19.83
C ARG A 79 -0.51 19.51 18.64
N ALA A 80 -0.16 20.80 18.80
CA ALA A 80 -0.25 21.79 17.73
C ALA A 80 0.68 21.46 16.54
N LYS A 81 1.95 21.11 16.81
CA LYS A 81 2.91 20.70 15.77
C LYS A 81 2.41 19.46 15.04
N ARG A 82 1.93 18.45 15.76
CA ARG A 82 1.38 17.21 15.19
C ARG A 82 0.18 17.49 14.28
N THR A 83 -0.78 18.29 14.74
CA THR A 83 -1.95 18.69 13.93
C THR A 83 -1.52 19.44 12.67
N LEU A 84 -0.59 20.40 12.80
CA LEU A 84 -0.09 21.16 11.65
C LEU A 84 0.64 20.26 10.65
N SER A 85 1.45 19.31 11.11
CA SER A 85 2.11 18.33 10.24
C SER A 85 1.12 17.44 9.51
N VAL A 86 0.09 16.93 10.20
CA VAL A 86 -0.98 16.13 9.56
C VAL A 86 -1.68 16.95 8.49
N LEU A 87 -2.13 18.17 8.82
CA LEU A 87 -2.84 19.04 7.88
C LEU A 87 -1.96 19.42 6.67
N GLY A 88 -0.72 19.85 6.92
CA GLY A 88 0.22 20.25 5.87
C GLY A 88 0.56 19.11 4.91
N LEU A 89 0.89 17.93 5.44
CA LEU A 89 1.16 16.75 4.61
C LEU A 89 -0.08 16.30 3.85
N SER A 90 -1.25 16.28 4.51
CA SER A 90 -2.50 15.88 3.87
C SER A 90 -2.85 16.81 2.72
N LEU A 91 -2.75 18.13 2.92
CA LEU A 91 -2.99 19.11 1.86
C LEU A 91 -1.99 18.96 0.71
N PHE A 92 -0.70 18.82 1.03
CA PHE A 92 0.35 18.63 0.03
C PHE A 92 0.07 17.42 -0.86
N TYR A 93 -0.21 16.26 -0.26
CA TYR A 93 -0.50 15.04 -1.02
C TYR A 93 -1.85 15.10 -1.75
N LEU A 94 -2.86 15.76 -1.17
CA LEU A 94 -4.15 15.96 -1.81
C LEU A 94 -4.02 16.78 -3.12
N LEU A 95 -3.09 17.74 -3.19
CA LEU A 95 -2.84 18.48 -4.44
C LEU A 95 -2.44 17.56 -5.59
N PHE A 96 -1.59 16.55 -5.35
CA PHE A 96 -1.20 15.58 -6.37
C PHE A 96 -2.35 14.68 -6.77
N VAL A 97 -3.13 14.19 -5.80
CA VAL A 97 -4.31 13.35 -6.07
C VAL A 97 -5.34 14.11 -6.89
N LEU A 98 -5.59 15.39 -6.55
CA LEU A 98 -6.50 16.25 -7.31
C LEU A 98 -5.96 16.57 -8.72
N ALA A 99 -4.65 16.80 -8.86
CA ALA A 99 -4.03 17.01 -10.16
C ALA A 99 -4.17 15.79 -11.07
N TRP A 100 -3.99 14.57 -10.54
CA TRP A 100 -4.22 13.35 -11.31
C TRP A 100 -5.71 13.11 -11.59
N ALA A 101 -6.59 13.32 -10.61
CA ALA A 101 -8.04 13.25 -10.81
C ALA A 101 -8.48 14.15 -11.98
N ALA A 102 -7.99 15.40 -12.01
CA ALA A 102 -8.23 16.32 -13.12
C ALA A 102 -7.58 15.83 -14.43
N SER A 103 -6.31 15.39 -14.40
CA SER A 103 -5.58 14.93 -15.59
C SER A 103 -6.21 13.71 -16.26
N PHE A 104 -6.80 12.81 -15.48
CA PHE A 104 -7.50 11.63 -16.01
C PHE A 104 -8.99 11.88 -16.25
N SER A 105 -9.52 13.04 -15.82
CA SER A 105 -10.96 13.37 -15.80
C SER A 105 -11.79 12.37 -14.99
N GLU A 106 -11.23 11.92 -13.87
CA GLU A 106 -11.80 10.89 -13.00
C GLU A 106 -11.84 11.38 -11.55
N TRP A 107 -12.95 11.20 -10.84
CA TRP A 107 -13.08 11.59 -9.42
C TRP A 107 -12.73 10.44 -8.46
N TRP A 108 -12.83 9.20 -8.91
CA TRP A 108 -12.57 8.01 -8.09
C TRP A 108 -11.14 7.90 -7.53
N PRO A 109 -10.07 8.50 -8.11
CA PRO A 109 -8.73 8.46 -7.51
C PRO A 109 -8.67 8.98 -6.07
N LEU A 110 -9.58 9.88 -5.69
CA LEU A 110 -9.74 10.36 -4.31
C LEU A 110 -10.15 9.21 -3.37
N GLY A 111 -11.14 8.40 -3.78
CA GLY A 111 -11.59 7.23 -3.04
C GLY A 111 -10.54 6.13 -2.98
N ALA A 112 -9.82 5.90 -4.09
CA ALA A 112 -8.70 4.95 -4.12
C ALA A 112 -7.56 5.38 -3.20
N PHE A 113 -7.22 6.67 -3.18
CA PHE A 113 -6.21 7.20 -2.25
C PHE A 113 -6.63 7.01 -0.79
N ALA A 114 -7.91 7.30 -0.46
CA ALA A 114 -8.43 7.08 0.88
C ALA A 114 -8.41 5.59 1.28
N TRP A 115 -8.71 4.69 0.35
CA TRP A 115 -8.60 3.24 0.55
C TRP A 115 -7.17 2.80 0.85
N LEU A 116 -6.20 3.25 0.05
CA LEU A 116 -4.79 2.89 0.20
C LEU A 116 -4.20 3.44 1.51
N ILE A 117 -4.42 4.73 1.82
CA ILE A 117 -4.02 5.31 3.11
C ILE A 117 -4.72 4.61 4.28
N GLY A 118 -6.00 4.29 4.13
CA GLY A 118 -6.76 3.52 5.11
C GLY A 118 -6.14 2.15 5.38
N SER A 119 -5.63 1.46 4.36
CA SER A 119 -4.92 0.18 4.56
C SER A 119 -3.62 0.32 5.35
N ARG A 120 -2.94 1.47 5.25
CA ARG A 120 -1.73 1.79 6.03
C ARG A 120 -2.05 2.08 7.48
N LEU A 121 -3.03 2.95 7.69
CA LEU A 121 -3.40 3.46 9.01
C LEU A 121 -4.35 2.53 9.77
N GLY A 122 -4.91 1.50 9.12
CA GLY A 122 -5.85 0.53 9.69
C GLY A 122 -5.42 -0.06 11.04
N SER A 123 -4.12 -0.24 11.22
CA SER A 123 -3.51 -0.77 12.45
C SER A 123 -3.75 0.09 13.70
N ILE A 124 -3.95 1.40 13.53
CA ILE A 124 -4.29 2.32 14.63
C ILE A 124 -5.62 1.93 15.28
N TRP A 125 -6.61 1.49 14.49
CA TRP A 125 -7.94 1.16 14.97
C TRP A 125 -8.11 -0.32 15.29
N ILE A 126 -7.53 -1.20 14.45
CA ILE A 126 -7.74 -2.66 14.56
C ILE A 126 -6.81 -3.29 15.61
N ASP A 127 -5.58 -2.79 15.74
CA ASP A 127 -4.60 -3.32 16.68
C ASP A 127 -3.74 -2.20 17.31
N PRO A 128 -4.34 -1.35 18.16
CA PRO A 128 -3.66 -0.20 18.74
C PRO A 128 -2.49 -0.61 19.64
N LEU A 129 -1.39 0.13 19.53
CA LEU A 129 -0.19 0.02 20.36
C LEU A 129 0.14 1.34 21.06
N PRO A 130 0.97 1.32 22.13
CA PRO A 130 1.59 2.53 22.67
C PRO A 130 2.35 3.30 21.58
N LEU A 131 2.40 4.63 21.69
CA LEU A 131 2.87 5.52 20.61
C LEU A 131 4.27 5.17 20.09
N GLU A 132 5.22 4.82 20.97
CA GLU A 132 6.60 4.45 20.59
C GLU A 132 6.67 3.15 19.78
N ASN A 133 5.86 2.16 20.19
CA ASN A 133 5.73 0.89 19.48
C ASN A 133 5.01 1.09 18.15
N GLU A 134 4.00 1.97 18.10
CA GLU A 134 3.32 2.34 16.87
C GLU A 134 4.27 2.99 15.87
N ARG A 135 5.06 3.98 16.31
CA ARG A 135 6.06 4.64 15.48
C ARG A 135 7.01 3.62 14.86
N THR A 136 7.55 2.73 15.68
CA THR A 136 8.47 1.68 15.23
C THR A 136 7.80 0.76 14.22
N ARG A 137 6.56 0.32 14.50
CA ARG A 137 5.76 -0.50 13.57
C ARG A 137 5.55 0.19 12.23
N GLN A 138 5.19 1.47 12.23
CA GLN A 138 4.97 2.25 11.00
C GLN A 138 6.26 2.45 10.21
N ILE A 139 7.39 2.73 10.87
CA ILE A 139 8.71 2.85 10.19
C ILE A 139 9.10 1.53 9.54
N VAL A 140 8.99 0.41 10.27
CA VAL A 140 9.32 -0.91 9.73
C VAL A 140 8.39 -1.27 8.57
N PHE A 141 7.08 -0.99 8.70
CA PHE A 141 6.13 -1.29 7.64
C PHE A 141 6.35 -0.43 6.39
N TRP A 142 6.67 0.85 6.59
CA TRP A 142 7.09 1.74 5.51
C TRP A 142 8.35 1.21 4.80
N ALA A 143 9.39 0.82 5.56
CA ALA A 143 10.63 0.28 4.98
C ALA A 143 10.37 -0.99 4.16
N VAL A 144 9.54 -1.92 4.68
CA VAL A 144 9.12 -3.11 3.92
C VAL A 144 8.34 -2.73 2.67
N SER A 145 7.46 -1.74 2.75
CA SER A 145 6.69 -1.27 1.59
C SER A 145 7.60 -0.68 0.52
N VAL A 146 8.59 0.13 0.90
CA VAL A 146 9.60 0.67 -0.03
C VAL A 146 10.38 -0.47 -0.69
N VAL A 147 10.85 -1.44 0.09
CA VAL A 147 11.60 -2.59 -0.44
C VAL A 147 10.74 -3.40 -1.42
N LEU A 148 9.48 -3.70 -1.07
CA LEU A 148 8.56 -4.41 -1.95
C LEU A 148 8.26 -3.61 -3.22
N TYR A 149 8.12 -2.29 -3.12
CA TYR A 149 7.87 -1.43 -4.26
C TYR A 149 9.06 -1.44 -5.23
N LEU A 150 10.27 -1.21 -4.71
CA LEU A 150 11.50 -1.23 -5.51
C LEU A 150 11.75 -2.61 -6.11
N ALA A 151 11.62 -3.68 -5.31
CA ALA A 151 11.76 -5.04 -5.79
C ALA A 151 10.74 -5.35 -6.89
N GLY A 152 9.49 -4.90 -6.76
CA GLY A 152 8.47 -5.06 -7.79
C GLY A 152 8.79 -4.30 -9.07
N VAL A 153 9.32 -3.07 -8.98
CA VAL A 153 9.81 -2.33 -10.16
C VAL A 153 10.90 -3.14 -10.88
N PHE A 154 11.96 -3.55 -10.18
CA PHE A 154 13.05 -4.32 -10.79
C PHE A 154 12.59 -5.68 -11.32
N ALA A 155 11.70 -6.37 -10.59
CA ALA A 155 11.18 -7.67 -10.99
C ALA A 155 10.27 -7.59 -12.23
N THR A 156 9.64 -6.45 -12.51
CA THR A 156 8.64 -6.34 -13.58
C THR A 156 9.05 -5.52 -14.79
N VAL A 157 10.06 -4.66 -14.68
CA VAL A 157 10.53 -3.83 -15.80
C VAL A 157 11.42 -4.63 -16.76
N ASP A 158 12.41 -5.38 -16.25
CA ASP A 158 13.41 -6.06 -17.11
C ASP A 158 13.12 -7.55 -17.32
N THR A 159 12.23 -8.15 -16.53
CA THR A 159 11.88 -9.57 -16.65
C THR A 159 10.83 -9.75 -17.75
N PRO A 160 10.97 -10.73 -18.66
CA PRO A 160 9.89 -11.08 -19.58
C PRO A 160 8.71 -11.65 -18.78
N LEU A 161 7.62 -10.88 -18.68
CA LEU A 161 6.40 -11.29 -18.00
C LEU A 161 5.35 -11.80 -18.98
N PRO A 162 4.53 -12.78 -18.57
CA PRO A 162 3.40 -13.20 -19.39
C PRO A 162 2.39 -12.05 -19.52
N HIS A 163 1.91 -11.84 -20.75
CA HIS A 163 0.92 -10.83 -21.05
C HIS A 163 -0.49 -11.21 -20.53
N PHE A 164 -0.75 -12.51 -20.40
CA PHE A 164 -2.07 -13.09 -20.12
C PHE A 164 -3.17 -12.41 -20.94
N GLY A 165 -4.16 -11.78 -20.29
CA GLY A 165 -5.28 -11.15 -20.95
C GLY A 165 -4.94 -9.85 -21.69
N ILE A 166 -3.71 -9.33 -21.57
CA ILE A 166 -3.29 -8.02 -22.09
C ILE A 166 -2.22 -8.19 -23.18
N PRO A 167 -2.54 -8.79 -24.35
CA PRO A 167 -1.58 -8.96 -25.44
C PRO A 167 -1.19 -7.61 -26.07
N PRO A 168 -0.05 -7.51 -26.78
CA PRO A 168 0.41 -6.25 -27.38
C PRO A 168 -0.62 -5.59 -28.31
N GLY A 169 -1.39 -6.38 -29.06
CA GLY A 169 -2.45 -5.87 -29.94
C GLY A 169 -3.62 -5.21 -29.21
N LEU A 170 -3.78 -5.45 -27.91
CA LEU A 170 -4.81 -4.81 -27.09
C LEU A 170 -4.42 -3.39 -26.67
N VAL A 171 -3.13 -3.11 -26.49
CA VAL A 171 -2.63 -1.85 -25.90
C VAL A 171 -3.19 -0.58 -26.56
N PRO A 172 -3.25 -0.45 -27.90
CA PRO A 172 -3.80 0.74 -28.54
C PRO A 172 -5.28 0.99 -28.22
N SER A 173 -6.03 -0.06 -27.88
CA SER A 173 -7.46 0.04 -27.56
C SER A 173 -7.75 0.44 -26.11
N LEU A 174 -6.73 0.43 -25.23
CA LEU A 174 -6.90 0.74 -23.81
C LEU A 174 -7.01 2.24 -23.52
N GLY A 175 -6.80 3.10 -24.53
CA GLY A 175 -6.91 4.56 -24.39
C GLY A 175 -5.91 5.15 -23.40
N LEU A 176 -4.74 4.52 -23.24
CA LEU A 176 -3.66 5.02 -22.39
C LEU A 176 -2.93 6.15 -23.13
N SER A 177 -2.71 7.28 -22.45
CA SER A 177 -2.01 8.44 -22.98
C SER A 177 -0.68 8.65 -22.26
N GLY A 178 0.30 9.24 -22.95
CA GLY A 178 1.65 9.44 -22.42
C GLY A 178 2.66 8.44 -23.00
N GLY A 179 3.73 8.17 -22.25
CA GLY A 179 4.79 7.25 -22.65
C GLY A 179 5.48 6.60 -21.45
N GLY A 180 6.39 5.67 -21.74
CA GLY A 180 7.10 4.89 -20.72
C GLY A 180 6.55 3.48 -20.55
N VAL A 181 7.32 2.64 -19.86
CA VAL A 181 7.13 1.18 -19.80
C VAL A 181 5.71 0.77 -19.37
N TRP A 182 5.09 1.48 -18.43
CA TRP A 182 3.75 1.12 -17.94
C TRP A 182 2.61 1.49 -18.90
N ILE A 183 2.85 2.40 -19.84
CA ILE A 183 1.89 2.79 -20.89
C ILE A 183 2.07 1.90 -22.11
N GLU A 184 3.32 1.64 -22.50
CA GLU A 184 3.69 0.84 -23.66
C GLU A 184 3.49 -0.67 -23.41
N GLU A 185 3.78 -1.14 -22.19
CA GLU A 185 3.66 -2.52 -21.76
C GLU A 185 2.84 -2.64 -20.45
N PRO A 186 1.53 -2.31 -20.47
CA PRO A 186 0.72 -2.15 -19.26
C PRO A 186 0.52 -3.43 -18.46
N HIS A 187 0.71 -4.61 -19.08
CA HIS A 187 0.69 -5.88 -18.35
C HIS A 187 1.74 -5.92 -17.22
N ARG A 188 2.87 -5.19 -17.36
CA ARG A 188 3.92 -5.11 -16.35
C ARG A 188 3.47 -4.40 -15.07
N VAL A 189 2.79 -3.26 -15.19
CA VAL A 189 2.30 -2.53 -14.01
C VAL A 189 1.15 -3.28 -13.32
N ILE A 190 0.34 -4.02 -14.09
CA ILE A 190 -0.71 -4.86 -13.51
C ILE A 190 -0.10 -6.03 -12.73
N ALA A 191 0.89 -6.71 -13.31
CA ALA A 191 1.65 -7.75 -12.62
C ALA A 191 2.36 -7.19 -11.37
N PHE A 192 2.96 -6.00 -11.47
CA PHE A 192 3.60 -5.32 -10.36
C PHE A 192 2.60 -5.06 -9.22
N GLY A 193 1.42 -4.51 -9.52
CA GLY A 193 0.37 -4.32 -8.52
C GLY A 193 -0.02 -5.61 -7.81
N ALA A 194 -0.19 -6.71 -8.55
CA ALA A 194 -0.48 -8.01 -7.95
C ALA A 194 0.63 -8.48 -6.98
N LEU A 195 1.89 -8.41 -7.39
CA LEU A 195 3.04 -8.81 -6.56
C LEU A 195 3.18 -7.91 -5.34
N TYR A 196 3.03 -6.61 -5.52
CA TYR A 196 3.22 -5.62 -4.47
C TYR A 196 2.15 -5.73 -3.38
N PHE A 197 0.86 -5.67 -3.75
CA PHE A 197 -0.23 -5.77 -2.79
C PHE A 197 -0.33 -7.17 -2.19
N GLY A 198 0.02 -8.22 -2.95
CA GLY A 198 0.18 -9.58 -2.42
C GLY A 198 1.27 -9.68 -1.36
N GLY A 199 2.42 -9.03 -1.60
CA GLY A 199 3.51 -8.93 -0.63
C GLY A 199 3.09 -8.20 0.65
N LEU A 200 2.40 -7.06 0.54
CA LEU A 200 1.88 -6.32 1.69
C LEU A 200 0.88 -7.14 2.51
N ALA A 201 -0.07 -7.80 1.85
CA ALA A 201 -1.03 -8.69 2.51
C ALA A 201 -0.32 -9.84 3.23
N ALA A 202 0.65 -10.49 2.56
CA ALA A 202 1.44 -11.57 3.15
C ALA A 202 2.22 -11.11 4.38
N VAL A 203 2.85 -9.94 4.32
CA VAL A 203 3.57 -9.34 5.45
C VAL A 203 2.65 -9.17 6.65
N LYS A 204 1.46 -8.59 6.46
CA LYS A 204 0.48 -8.39 7.53
C LYS A 204 -0.09 -9.69 8.11
N LEU A 205 -0.21 -10.74 7.30
CA LEU A 205 -0.69 -12.06 7.74
C LEU A 205 0.36 -12.85 8.51
N PHE A 206 1.59 -12.89 7.98
CA PHE A 206 2.58 -13.89 8.38
C PHE A 206 3.72 -13.35 9.23
N VAL A 207 4.04 -12.05 9.17
CA VAL A 207 5.17 -11.49 9.90
C VAL A 207 4.75 -11.09 11.32
N PRO A 208 5.15 -11.83 12.37
CA PRO A 208 4.67 -11.59 13.73
C PRO A 208 5.12 -10.25 14.31
N ALA A 209 6.24 -9.72 13.82
CA ALA A 209 6.82 -8.44 14.25
C ALA A 209 5.86 -7.24 14.09
N PHE A 210 4.87 -7.32 13.21
CA PHE A 210 3.82 -6.28 13.08
C PHE A 210 2.72 -6.38 14.13
N THR A 211 2.72 -7.45 14.93
CA THR A 211 1.70 -7.75 15.95
C THR A 211 2.26 -8.00 17.34
N ALA A 212 3.59 -8.03 17.49
CA ALA A 212 4.24 -8.31 18.75
C ALA A 212 4.17 -7.07 19.65
N ARG A 213 3.50 -7.20 20.80
CA ARG A 213 3.53 -6.19 21.86
C ARG A 213 4.83 -6.38 22.65
N ARG A 214 5.64 -5.32 22.80
CA ARG A 214 6.73 -5.38 23.79
C ARG A 214 6.11 -5.46 25.19
N PRO A 215 6.60 -6.34 26.09
CA PRO A 215 6.21 -6.30 27.49
C PRO A 215 6.62 -4.93 28.07
N THR A 216 5.70 -4.31 28.79
CA THR A 216 5.90 -3.09 29.57
C THR A 216 6.77 -3.33 30.77
#